data_AF-A0A3P6ENV7-F1
#
_entry.id   AF-A0A3P6ENV7-F1
#
_cell.length_a   1.000
_cell.length_b   1.000
_cell.length_c   1.000
_cell.angle_alpha   90.00
_cell.angle_beta   90.00
_cell.angle_gamma   90.00
#
_symmetry.space_group_name_H-M   'P 1'
#
loop_
_entity.id
_entity.type
_entity.pdbx_description
1 polymer ?
#
loop_
_entity_poly.entity_id
_entity_poly.type
_entity_poly.pdbx_seq_one_letter_code
_entity_poly.pdbx_strand_id
1 'polypeptide(L)'
;MESMIHHSTCQRFGTDCKDLIAMVADPQAWPNFSTELEIIQLLKMCFPDFKIEYFPRVQNGIVNSLGRNARCFHRSLCFIGCSIPVWLPRPPQV
;
A
#
# COMPACT_ATOMS: atom_id res chain seq x y z
N MET A 1 -15.69 0.03 4.20
CA MET A 1 -14.33 -0.47 3.97
C MET A 1 -13.95 -1.21 5.25
N GLU A 2 -13.99 -2.54 5.28
CA GLU A 2 -13.43 -3.27 6.43
C GLU A 2 -11.94 -2.96 6.46
N SER A 3 -11.56 -2.12 7.41
CA SER A 3 -10.20 -1.62 7.49
C SER A 3 -9.32 -2.68 8.14
N MET A 4 -8.07 -2.80 7.66
CA MET A 4 -7.00 -3.59 8.29
C MET A 4 -6.88 -3.36 9.81
N ILE A 5 -7.42 -2.24 10.30
CA ILE A 5 -7.53 -1.86 11.72
C ILE A 5 -8.17 -2.97 12.57
N HIS A 6 -9.13 -3.74 12.05
CA HIS A 6 -9.81 -4.79 12.83
C HIS A 6 -9.07 -6.13 12.91
N HIS A 7 -8.09 -6.37 12.02
CA HIS A 7 -7.44 -7.68 11.88
C HIS A 7 -5.92 -7.65 12.06
N SER A 8 -5.31 -6.46 12.18
CA SER A 8 -3.86 -6.35 12.33
C SER A 8 -3.47 -5.20 13.26
N THR A 9 -2.56 -5.48 14.19
CA THR A 9 -1.85 -4.46 14.97
C THR A 9 -0.65 -3.89 14.20
N CYS A 10 -0.49 -4.22 12.92
CA CYS A 10 0.61 -3.74 12.10
C CYS A 10 0.50 -2.23 11.87
N GLN A 11 1.48 -1.51 12.37
CA GLN A 11 1.58 -0.05 12.23
C GLN A 11 2.79 0.36 11.37
N ARG A 12 3.49 -0.62 10.79
CA ARG A 12 4.67 -0.41 9.92
C ARG A 12 4.34 -0.82 8.49
N PHE A 13 4.43 0.13 7.57
CA PHE A 13 4.09 -0.02 6.17
C PHE A 13 5.35 0.17 5.31
N GLY A 14 5.56 -0.72 4.34
CA GLY A 14 6.67 -0.63 3.38
C GLY A 14 6.18 -0.23 2.00
N THR A 15 6.91 0.66 1.33
CA THR A 15 6.65 1.05 -0.07
C THR A 15 7.96 1.17 -0.86
N ASP A 16 7.98 0.73 -2.11
CA ASP A 16 9.10 0.95 -3.03
C ASP A 16 8.98 2.28 -3.80
N CYS A 17 7.91 3.06 -3.54
CA CYS A 17 7.67 4.36 -4.14
C CYS A 17 8.26 5.47 -3.26
N LYS A 18 9.40 6.04 -3.69
CA LYS A 18 10.01 7.20 -3.01
C LYS A 18 9.14 8.44 -3.05
N ASP A 19 8.38 8.63 -4.13
CA ASP A 19 7.48 9.78 -4.26
C ASP A 19 6.37 9.70 -3.21
N LEU A 20 5.84 8.50 -2.89
CA LEU A 20 4.87 8.35 -1.81
C LEU A 20 5.44 8.77 -0.46
N ILE A 21 6.70 8.44 -0.17
CA ILE A 21 7.38 8.89 1.06
C ILE A 21 7.47 10.43 1.07
N ALA A 22 7.85 11.04 -0.05
CA ALA A 22 7.93 12.49 -0.16
C ALA A 22 6.55 13.17 -0.05
N MET A 23 5.51 12.61 -0.69
CA MET A 23 4.13 13.07 -0.61
C MET A 23 3.61 13.03 0.82
N VAL A 24 3.87 11.95 1.57
CA VAL A 24 3.44 11.83 2.97
C VAL A 24 4.22 12.78 3.90
N ALA A 25 5.46 13.14 3.53
CA ALA A 25 6.29 14.08 4.29
C ALA A 25 5.89 15.54 4.05
N ASP A 26 5.58 15.91 2.81
CA ASP A 26 5.10 17.25 2.43
C ASP A 26 3.88 17.17 1.50
N PRO A 27 2.67 16.93 2.04
CA PRO A 27 1.47 16.77 1.23
C PRO A 27 1.11 18.00 0.40
N GLN A 28 1.49 19.20 0.86
CA GLN A 28 1.13 20.46 0.22
C GLN A 28 1.87 20.67 -1.12
N ALA A 29 3.05 20.06 -1.28
CA ALA A 29 3.77 20.05 -2.54
C ALA A 29 3.11 19.17 -3.63
N TRP A 30 2.09 18.38 -3.28
CA TRP A 30 1.46 17.40 -4.18
C TRP A 30 -0.07 17.56 -4.24
N PRO A 31 -0.58 18.73 -4.66
CA PRO A 31 -2.01 19.06 -4.60
C PRO A 31 -2.89 18.14 -5.45
N ASN A 32 -2.34 17.51 -6.49
CA ASN A 32 -3.06 16.56 -7.34
C ASN A 32 -3.46 15.26 -6.62
N PHE A 33 -2.88 14.98 -5.44
CA PHE A 33 -3.14 13.79 -4.63
C PHE A 33 -3.78 14.13 -3.28
N SER A 34 -4.41 15.31 -3.16
CA SER A 34 -4.92 15.82 -1.88
C SER A 34 -5.89 14.86 -1.22
N THR A 35 -6.83 14.27 -1.98
CA THR A 35 -7.81 13.31 -1.46
C THR A 35 -7.15 12.05 -0.92
N GLU A 36 -6.20 11.46 -1.63
CA GLU A 36 -5.46 10.29 -1.18
C GLU A 36 -4.60 10.60 0.04
N LEU A 37 -3.99 11.78 0.08
CA LEU A 37 -3.13 12.22 1.19
C LEU A 37 -3.93 12.52 2.46
N GLU A 38 -5.15 13.06 2.34
CA GLU A 38 -6.09 13.22 3.47
C GLU A 38 -6.45 11.86 4.09
N ILE A 39 -6.69 10.84 3.26
CA ILE A 39 -6.96 9.48 3.76
C ILE A 39 -5.74 8.93 4.51
N ILE A 40 -4.52 9.13 3.99
CA ILE A 40 -3.30 8.70 4.68
C ILE A 40 -3.14 9.43 6.01
N GLN A 41 -3.43 10.74 6.07
CA GLN A 41 -3.39 11.51 7.31
C GLN A 41 -4.39 10.98 8.35
N LEU A 42 -5.63 10.68 7.93
CA LEU A 42 -6.63 10.07 8.81
C LEU A 42 -6.13 8.73 9.36
N LEU A 43 -5.55 7.88 8.51
CA LEU A 43 -4.95 6.62 8.95
C LEU A 43 -3.83 6.86 9.96
N LYS A 44 -2.93 7.84 9.73
CA LYS A 44 -1.87 8.20 10.69
C LYS A 44 -2.44 8.58 12.05
N MET A 45 -3.59 9.26 12.11
CA MET A 45 -4.25 9.60 13.38
C MET A 45 -4.87 8.39 14.08
N CYS A 46 -5.28 7.37 13.33
CA CYS A 46 -5.86 6.13 13.89
C CYS A 46 -4.80 5.17 14.47
N PHE A 47 -3.52 5.32 14.13
CA PHE A 47 -2.44 4.41 14.54
C PHE A 47 -1.36 5.16 15.34
N PRO A 48 -1.20 4.90 16.66
CA PRO A 48 -0.26 5.64 17.52
C PRO A 48 1.21 5.57 17.08
N ASP A 49 1.64 4.45 16.47
CA ASP A 49 3.00 4.20 16.00
C ASP A 49 3.09 4.06 14.46
N PHE A 50 2.27 4.79 13.71
CA PHE A 50 2.28 4.72 12.25
C PHE A 50 3.67 5.02 11.68
N LYS A 51 4.22 4.10 10.90
CA LYS A 51 5.47 4.25 10.17
C LYS A 51 5.31 3.82 8.73
N ILE A 52 5.72 4.67 7.78
CA ILE A 52 5.88 4.29 6.37
C ILE A 52 7.34 4.44 5.98
N GLU A 53 7.94 3.39 5.42
CA GLU A 53 9.37 3.35 5.10
C GLU A 53 9.61 2.90 3.66
N TYR A 54 10.70 3.39 3.09
CA TYR A 54 11.17 2.92 1.80
C TYR A 54 11.68 1.48 1.91
N PHE A 55 11.15 0.60 1.07
CA PHE A 55 11.54 -0.79 0.97
C PHE A 55 11.95 -1.10 -0.48
N PRO A 56 13.21 -1.53 -0.74
CA PRO A 56 13.71 -1.73 -2.10
C PRO A 56 12.83 -2.68 -2.93
N ARG A 57 12.57 -2.29 -4.18
CA ARG A 57 11.77 -3.06 -5.14
C ARG A 57 12.19 -4.52 -5.27
N VAL A 58 13.50 -4.77 -5.26
CA VAL A 58 14.11 -6.09 -5.40
C VAL A 58 13.79 -7.03 -4.23
N GLN A 59 13.50 -6.47 -3.05
CA GLN A 59 13.06 -7.21 -1.88
C GLN A 59 11.53 -7.33 -1.81
N ASN A 60 10.81 -6.60 -2.67
CA ASN A 60 9.34 -6.53 -2.70
C ASN A 60 8.72 -7.31 -3.87
N GLY A 61 9.26 -8.51 -4.16
CA GLY A 61 8.87 -9.32 -5.32
C GLY A 61 7.39 -9.68 -5.36
N ILE A 62 6.80 -10.02 -4.21
CA ILE A 62 5.39 -10.39 -4.09
C ILE A 62 4.49 -9.20 -4.44
N VAL A 63 4.67 -8.04 -3.80
CA VAL A 63 3.84 -6.85 -4.06
C VAL A 63 4.00 -6.38 -5.50
N ASN A 64 5.21 -6.44 -6.06
CA ASN A 64 5.43 -6.10 -7.47
C ASN A 64 4.69 -7.05 -8.43
N SER A 65 4.68 -8.34 -8.15
CA SER A 65 3.89 -9.31 -8.91
C SER A 65 2.39 -9.05 -8.77
N LEU A 66 1.91 -8.77 -7.55
CA LEU A 66 0.50 -8.45 -7.31
C LEU A 66 0.08 -7.19 -8.05
N GLY A 67 0.89 -6.12 -8.00
CA GLY A 67 0.63 -4.88 -8.73
C GLY A 67 0.65 -5.07 -10.25
N ARG A 68 1.57 -5.90 -10.78
CA ARG A 68 1.56 -6.28 -12.20
C ARG A 68 0.28 -7.02 -12.57
N ASN A 69 -0.10 -8.02 -11.79
CA ASN A 69 -1.30 -8.81 -12.03
C ASN A 69 -2.56 -7.95 -11.94
N ALA A 70 -2.66 -7.06 -10.95
CA ALA A 70 -3.79 -6.16 -10.79
C ALA A 70 -3.99 -5.25 -12.02
N ARG A 71 -2.91 -4.77 -12.63
CA ARG A 71 -2.97 -3.96 -13.87
C ARG A 71 -3.46 -4.74 -15.09
N CYS A 72 -3.40 -6.07 -15.07
CA CYS A 72 -3.95 -6.89 -16.15
C CYS A 72 -5.49 -6.96 -16.11
N PHE A 73 -6.12 -6.52 -15.01
CA PHE A 73 -7.58 -6.48 -14.92
C PHE A 73 -8.11 -5.17 -15.48
N HIS A 74 -9.21 -5.24 -16.24
CA HIS A 74 -9.92 -4.08 -16.80
C HIS A 74 -10.80 -3.35 -15.77
N ARG A 75 -10.58 -3.59 -14.47
CA ARG A 75 -11.38 -3.03 -13.37
C ARG A 75 -10.48 -2.68 -12.20
N SER A 76 -10.94 -1.73 -11.39
CA SER A 76 -10.32 -1.47 -10.09
C SER A 76 -10.44 -2.69 -9.19
N LEU A 77 -9.35 -3.05 -8.53
CA LEU A 77 -9.28 -4.16 -7.58
C LEU A 77 -8.80 -3.62 -6.23
N CYS A 78 -9.56 -3.92 -5.18
CA CYS A 78 -9.16 -3.73 -3.80
C CYS A 78 -9.26 -5.09 -3.10
N PHE A 79 -8.16 -5.56 -2.52
CA PHE A 79 -8.11 -6.81 -1.77
C PHE A 79 -7.37 -6.59 -0.45
N ILE A 80 -7.99 -7.06 0.63
CA ILE A 80 -7.45 -7.01 1.98
C ILE A 80 -7.48 -8.44 2.52
N GLY A 81 -6.32 -8.97 2.90
CA GLY A 81 -6.21 -10.32 3.43
C GLY A 81 -4.77 -10.74 3.71
N CYS A 82 -4.62 -11.81 4.48
CA CYS A 82 -3.30 -12.34 4.88
C CYS A 82 -2.68 -13.31 3.85
N SER A 83 -3.40 -13.62 2.77
CA SER A 83 -3.02 -14.60 1.76
C SER A 83 -3.28 -14.06 0.37
N ILE A 84 -2.48 -14.49 -0.62
CA ILE A 84 -2.74 -14.19 -2.02
C ILE A 84 -4.02 -14.92 -2.45
N PRO A 85 -5.05 -14.21 -2.94
CA PRO A 85 -6.27 -14.86 -3.37
C PRO A 85 -6.01 -15.83 -4.52
N VAL A 86 -6.68 -16.98 -4.50
CA VAL A 86 -6.54 -18.06 -5.50
C VAL A 86 -6.84 -17.63 -6.94
N TRP A 87 -7.58 -16.52 -7.13
CA TRP A 87 -7.88 -15.95 -8.44
C TRP A 87 -6.78 -15.02 -8.98
N LEU A 88 -5.74 -14.69 -8.19
CA LEU A 88 -4.55 -14.00 -8.69
C LEU A 88 -3.53 -15.03 -9.21
N PRO A 89 -2.94 -14.80 -10.41
CA PRO A 89 -1.82 -15.60 -10.88
C PRO A 89 -0.73 -15.64 -9.82
N ARG A 90 -0.23 -16.84 -9.48
CA ARG A 90 0.82 -16.98 -8.46
C ARG A 90 2.05 -16.17 -8.88
N PRO A 91 2.64 -15.36 -7.97
CA PRO A 91 3.94 -14.77 -8.22
C PRO A 91 4.96 -15.86 -8.57
N PRO A 92 6.00 -15.54 -9.37
CA PRO A 92 7.14 -16.43 -9.52
C PRO A 92 7.66 -16.80 -8.11
N GLN A 93 7.80 -18.10 -7.86
CA GLN A 93 8.44 -18.59 -6.65
C GLN A 93 9.91 -18.23 -6.76
N VAL A 94 10.43 -17.46 -5.79
CA VAL A 94 11.86 -17.15 -5.65
C VAL A 94 12.55 -18.35 -5.03
#